data_AF-A0A484LD19-F1
#
_entry.id   AF-A0A484LD19-F1
#
_cell.length_a   1.000
_cell.length_b   1.000
_cell.length_c   1.000
_cell.angle_alpha   90.00
_cell.angle_beta   90.00
_cell.angle_gamma   90.00
#
_symmetry.space_group_name_H-M   'P 1'
#
loop_
_entity.id
_entity.type
_entity.pdbx_description
1 polymer ?
#
loop_
_entity_poly.entity_id
_entity_poly.type
_entity_poly.pdbx_seq_one_letter_code
_entity_poly.pdbx_strand_id
1 'polypeptide(L)'
;MKASTSMEMDVGVLYGAICGNSWEKAKQILDQHPSALTARLTPTNATPLHVAALFGHSEMVDELLKLASPETLELADDHGSTPLAAAASTGAVRVAERMLRKNRNAIGIPDKRGHLPVASAIGAGQRRMGRFLYKETPLEVLKPQNGHLGPRLLRACFEAGELGVALDLLERCEDIVFAPDQTGWAPYSSIASLPYAVETASQLGFLKRCIYPFIPTPPTTTMDEVCVEVHQEAGSKRRFQGMYELKQLQAQSSEILKLLCRRVPILGKKCPYLDEDTEVLTVAAREGLVDFLSRVSETYPQSLQFTPEYGNWNIFFLAIRYRQAEVFSLIHRYRFKNLAASVVDTSGNCMLHVAAKLTPSNQLNRVSGAALQMQREMQWFKEVESVVPLGLRVSLNSDRQRPEDIFKATHRDLRDAGEKWMKDTASSCSVVGALIVTMMFAVAFTVPGGNDQNDGYPVFLKDDDNNKLLFILFMVSDALSLFSSTTCVLTFLGILTSRYAEEDFLTSLPKKLIIGLSALFVSILTMMAAFCLCIVLMLRQTYPWSYLPVFIVAGVPVALFVWLQFPLLLDVISSTYGPGIFKTKR
;
A
#
# COMPACT_ATOMS: atom_id res chain seq x y z
N MET A 1 -37.98 56.20 43.59
CA MET A 1 -38.44 56.20 42.19
C MET A 1 -37.25 56.59 41.33
N LYS A 2 -36.71 55.79 40.40
CA LYS A 2 -37.24 54.67 39.62
C LYS A 2 -36.21 53.53 39.62
N ALA A 3 -36.69 52.31 39.81
CA ALA A 3 -35.99 51.11 39.42
C ALA A 3 -36.03 51.02 37.89
N SER A 4 -34.87 50.91 37.25
CA SER A 4 -34.73 50.46 35.87
C SER A 4 -33.68 49.35 35.85
N THR A 5 -33.99 48.23 36.48
CA THR A 5 -33.36 46.95 36.22
C THR A 5 -33.92 46.43 34.89
N SER A 6 -33.33 46.85 33.77
CA SER A 6 -33.34 46.01 32.59
C SER A 6 -32.44 44.82 32.92
N MET A 7 -33.03 43.68 33.30
CA MET A 7 -32.29 42.42 33.44
C MET A 7 -31.61 42.14 32.10
N GLU A 8 -30.29 42.31 32.04
CA GLU A 8 -29.49 41.79 30.94
C GLU A 8 -29.73 40.27 30.89
N MET A 9 -30.11 39.79 29.72
CA MET A 9 -30.24 38.36 29.44
C MET A 9 -28.93 37.66 29.83
N ASP A 10 -28.96 36.82 30.86
CA ASP A 10 -27.76 36.10 31.32
C ASP A 10 -27.46 34.92 30.39
N VAL A 11 -26.89 35.27 29.24
CA VAL A 11 -26.47 34.36 28.17
C VAL A 11 -25.56 33.26 28.71
N GLY A 12 -24.73 33.57 29.71
CA GLY A 12 -23.82 32.62 30.34
C GLY A 12 -24.56 31.55 31.13
N VAL A 13 -25.62 31.91 31.86
CA VAL A 13 -26.44 30.96 32.61
C VAL A 13 -27.28 30.08 31.67
N LEU A 14 -27.84 30.64 30.60
CA LEU A 14 -28.56 29.84 29.59
C LEU A 14 -27.62 28.85 28.88
N TYR A 15 -26.42 29.29 28.50
CA TYR A 15 -25.38 28.42 27.96
C TYR A 15 -25.04 27.28 28.93
N GLY A 16 -24.77 27.61 30.20
CA GLY A 16 -24.48 26.61 31.23
C GLY A 16 -25.60 25.59 31.46
N ALA A 17 -26.86 26.04 31.41
CA ALA A 17 -28.03 25.17 31.53
C ALA A 17 -28.16 24.19 30.36
N ILE A 18 -27.89 24.66 29.13
CA ILE A 18 -27.92 23.82 27.93
C ILE A 18 -26.77 22.81 27.92
N CYS A 19 -25.55 23.26 28.23
CA CYS A 19 -24.37 22.40 28.38
C CYS A 19 -24.54 21.35 29.48
N GLY A 20 -25.24 21.68 30.57
CA GLY A 20 -25.54 20.76 31.67
C GLY A 20 -26.79 19.89 31.47
N ASN A 21 -27.38 19.87 30.27
CA ASN A 21 -28.63 19.16 29.95
C ASN A 21 -29.80 19.45 30.92
N SER A 22 -29.86 20.65 31.50
CA SER A 22 -30.86 21.03 32.51
C SER A 22 -32.02 21.80 31.87
N TRP A 23 -32.98 21.07 31.27
CA TRP A 23 -34.12 21.68 30.56
C TRP A 23 -34.92 22.65 31.44
N GLU A 24 -35.22 22.32 32.69
CA GLU A 24 -36.02 23.19 33.57
C GLU A 24 -35.39 24.56 33.80
N LYS A 25 -34.05 24.61 33.95
CA LYS A 25 -33.31 25.87 34.10
C LYS A 25 -33.32 26.67 32.79
N ALA A 26 -33.13 26.00 31.65
CA ALA A 26 -33.20 26.64 30.34
C ALA A 26 -34.60 27.17 30.05
N LYS A 27 -35.65 26.40 30.36
CA LYS A 27 -37.05 26.76 30.18
C LYS A 27 -37.44 27.98 31.00
N GLN A 28 -37.04 28.05 32.28
CA GLN A 28 -37.31 29.22 33.11
C GLN A 28 -36.76 30.52 32.49
N ILE A 29 -35.58 30.46 31.86
CA ILE A 29 -34.96 31.61 31.19
C ILE A 29 -35.65 31.93 29.87
N LEU A 30 -36.03 30.91 29.10
CA LEU A 30 -36.74 31.06 27.83
C LEU A 30 -38.17 31.61 28.02
N ASP A 31 -38.86 31.22 29.10
CA ASP A 31 -40.19 31.74 29.47
C ASP A 31 -40.11 33.22 29.88
N GLN A 32 -39.02 33.63 30.54
CA GLN A 32 -38.76 35.03 30.90
C GLN A 32 -38.31 35.88 29.71
N HIS A 33 -37.53 35.30 28.80
CA HIS A 33 -36.95 35.98 27.64
C HIS A 33 -37.07 35.11 26.38
N PRO A 34 -38.21 35.14 25.67
CA PRO A 34 -38.41 34.32 24.46
C PRO A 34 -37.39 34.58 23.34
N SER A 35 -36.83 35.80 23.27
CA SER A 35 -35.76 36.16 22.33
C SER A 35 -34.44 35.41 22.59
N ALA A 36 -34.29 34.79 23.75
CA ALA A 36 -33.10 34.01 24.09
C ALA A 36 -32.99 32.72 23.25
N LEU A 37 -34.07 32.26 22.61
CA LEU A 37 -34.08 31.10 21.72
C LEU A 37 -33.17 31.27 20.48
N THR A 38 -32.99 32.51 20.04
CA THR A 38 -32.09 32.88 18.93
C THR A 38 -30.87 33.66 19.39
N ALA A 39 -30.62 33.74 20.70
CA ALA A 39 -29.48 34.47 21.25
C ALA A 39 -28.15 33.83 20.87
N ARG A 40 -27.11 34.66 20.83
CA ARG A 40 -25.74 34.25 20.54
C ARG A 40 -25.07 33.83 21.85
N LEU A 41 -25.02 32.52 22.10
CA LEU A 41 -24.58 31.94 23.36
C LEU A 41 -23.06 31.78 23.48
N THR A 42 -22.35 31.72 22.35
CA THR A 42 -20.92 31.46 22.29
C THR A 42 -20.17 32.59 21.59
N PRO A 43 -18.84 32.67 21.75
CA PRO A 43 -18.00 33.61 20.99
C PRO A 43 -18.07 33.43 19.47
N THR A 44 -18.52 32.26 19.00
CA THR A 44 -18.76 31.96 17.58
C THR A 44 -20.20 32.28 17.16
N ASN A 45 -20.96 33.01 17.97
CA ASN A 45 -22.37 33.33 17.70
C ASN A 45 -23.28 32.09 17.53
N ALA A 46 -23.00 30.99 18.23
CA ALA A 46 -23.85 29.80 18.20
C ALA A 46 -25.16 30.02 18.98
N THR A 47 -26.28 29.51 18.46
CA THR A 47 -27.60 29.60 19.10
C THR A 47 -27.81 28.48 20.14
N PRO A 48 -28.83 28.56 21.02
CA PRO A 48 -29.22 27.44 21.90
C PRO A 48 -29.31 26.08 21.19
N LEU A 49 -29.87 26.05 19.99
CA LEU A 49 -30.00 24.82 19.20
C LEU A 49 -28.66 24.28 18.70
N HIS A 50 -27.69 25.15 18.36
CA HIS A 50 -26.33 24.69 18.01
C HIS A 50 -25.66 24.00 19.19
N VAL A 51 -25.74 24.61 20.37
CA VAL A 51 -25.11 24.08 21.58
C VAL A 51 -25.77 22.75 21.98
N ALA A 52 -27.10 22.69 22.03
CA ALA A 52 -27.82 21.45 22.34
C ALA A 52 -27.54 20.32 21.33
N ALA A 53 -27.41 20.66 20.05
CA ALA A 53 -27.06 19.72 18.99
C ALA A 53 -25.62 19.22 19.08
N LEU A 54 -24.68 20.11 19.39
CA LEU A 54 -23.26 19.78 19.58
C LEU A 54 -23.08 18.77 20.71
N PHE A 55 -23.78 18.95 21.83
CA PHE A 55 -23.73 17.99 22.95
C PHE A 55 -24.62 16.75 22.73
N GLY A 56 -25.41 16.69 21.65
CA GLY A 56 -26.29 15.55 21.36
C GLY A 56 -27.46 15.39 22.33
N HIS A 57 -27.84 16.47 23.04
CA HIS A 57 -28.89 16.48 24.05
C HIS A 57 -30.28 16.34 23.41
N SER A 58 -30.65 15.09 23.12
CA SER A 58 -31.82 14.74 22.32
C SER A 58 -33.14 15.33 22.83
N GLU A 59 -33.42 15.18 24.12
CA GLU A 59 -34.66 15.65 24.75
C GLU A 59 -34.71 17.18 24.81
N MET A 60 -33.58 17.81 25.13
CA MET A 60 -33.46 19.27 25.12
C MET A 60 -33.67 19.86 23.73
N VAL A 61 -33.11 19.21 22.69
CA VAL A 61 -33.38 19.63 21.31
C VAL A 61 -34.87 19.50 20.99
N ASP A 62 -35.55 18.45 21.42
CA ASP A 62 -36.97 18.27 21.15
C ASP A 62 -37.82 19.38 21.76
N GLU A 63 -37.52 19.77 23.00
CA GLU A 63 -38.21 20.88 23.64
C GLU A 63 -37.88 22.23 22.99
N LEU A 64 -36.62 22.47 22.62
CA LEU A 64 -36.23 23.69 21.88
C LEU A 64 -36.89 23.74 20.50
N LEU A 65 -37.05 22.62 19.80
CA LEU A 65 -37.70 22.53 18.49
C LEU A 65 -39.21 22.77 18.55
N LYS A 66 -39.87 22.49 19.69
CA LYS A 66 -41.29 22.85 19.90
C LYS A 66 -41.48 24.36 19.95
N LEU A 67 -40.53 25.08 20.54
CA LEU A 67 -40.55 26.53 20.67
C LEU A 67 -40.02 27.24 19.42
N ALA A 68 -39.10 26.61 18.68
CA ALA A 68 -38.44 27.21 17.52
C ALA A 68 -39.31 27.25 16.26
N SER A 69 -39.16 28.34 15.50
CA SER A 69 -39.67 28.44 14.13
C SER A 69 -38.74 27.68 13.16
N PRO A 70 -39.22 27.27 11.97
CA PRO A 70 -38.38 26.59 10.98
C PRO A 70 -37.11 27.38 10.60
N GLU A 71 -37.20 28.71 10.53
CA GLU A 71 -36.10 29.61 10.16
C GLU A 71 -34.98 29.62 11.23
N THR A 72 -35.30 29.24 12.47
CA THR A 72 -34.30 29.12 13.54
C THR A 72 -33.26 28.05 13.25
N LEU A 73 -33.63 27.01 12.47
CA LEU A 73 -32.72 25.95 12.02
C LEU A 73 -31.81 26.38 10.85
N GLU A 74 -32.11 27.52 10.22
CA GLU A 74 -31.30 28.10 9.13
C GLU A 74 -30.31 29.14 9.67
N LEU A 75 -30.43 29.54 10.93
CA LEU A 75 -29.49 30.46 11.56
C LEU A 75 -28.10 29.84 11.59
N ALA A 76 -27.13 30.57 11.06
CA ALA A 76 -25.74 30.18 11.06
C ALA A 76 -24.95 30.84 12.19
N ASP A 77 -23.92 30.14 12.66
CA ASP A 77 -22.86 30.67 13.51
C ASP A 77 -21.81 31.46 12.69
N ASP A 78 -20.74 31.94 13.32
CA ASP A 78 -19.67 32.70 12.66
C ASP A 78 -18.88 31.90 11.63
N HIS A 79 -18.98 30.58 11.64
CA HIS A 79 -18.38 29.70 10.64
C HIS A 79 -19.35 29.38 9.50
N GLY A 80 -20.60 29.88 9.55
CA GLY A 80 -21.64 29.51 8.61
C GLY A 80 -22.34 28.19 8.95
N SER A 81 -21.99 27.56 10.07
CA SER A 81 -22.54 26.25 10.44
C SER A 81 -23.95 26.40 10.99
N THR A 82 -24.85 25.50 10.59
CA THR A 82 -26.22 25.40 11.12
C THR A 82 -26.31 24.46 12.33
N PRO A 83 -27.41 24.45 13.11
CA PRO A 83 -27.61 23.47 14.17
C PRO A 83 -27.55 22.03 13.66
N LEU A 84 -28.00 21.79 12.43
CA LEU A 84 -27.90 20.49 11.78
C LEU A 84 -26.44 20.08 11.51
N ALA A 85 -25.59 21.01 11.05
CA ALA A 85 -24.15 20.76 10.87
C ALA A 85 -23.44 20.46 12.21
N ALA A 86 -23.86 21.10 13.30
CA ALA A 86 -23.36 20.79 14.64
C ALA A 86 -23.75 19.37 15.08
N ALA A 87 -25.02 18.96 14.89
CA ALA A 87 -25.46 17.58 15.14
C ALA A 87 -24.74 16.56 14.23
N ALA A 88 -24.48 16.93 12.98
CA ALA A 88 -23.81 16.10 11.99
C ALA A 88 -22.37 15.76 12.43
N SER A 89 -21.64 16.76 12.92
CA SER A 89 -20.25 16.62 13.37
C SER A 89 -20.09 15.70 14.58
N THR A 90 -21.13 15.56 15.41
CA THR A 90 -21.10 14.73 16.64
C THR A 90 -21.73 13.36 16.45
N GLY A 91 -22.31 13.08 15.28
CA GLY A 91 -22.93 11.80 14.98
C GLY A 91 -24.29 11.58 15.66
N ALA A 92 -24.95 12.66 16.14
CA ALA A 92 -26.23 12.59 16.83
C ALA A 92 -27.43 12.35 15.88
N VAL A 93 -27.52 11.14 15.29
CA VAL A 93 -28.48 10.83 14.20
C VAL A 93 -29.93 11.15 14.57
N ARG A 94 -30.35 10.84 15.80
CA ARG A 94 -31.72 11.14 16.28
C ARG A 94 -32.01 12.63 16.32
N VAL A 95 -31.02 13.45 16.69
CA VAL A 95 -31.14 14.91 16.72
C VAL A 95 -31.30 15.44 15.29
N ALA A 96 -30.44 14.99 14.38
CA ALA A 96 -30.51 15.38 12.97
C ALA A 96 -31.86 15.00 12.33
N GLU A 97 -32.37 13.80 12.60
CA GLU A 97 -33.67 13.35 12.10
C GLU A 97 -34.81 14.28 12.54
N ARG A 98 -34.83 14.68 13.81
CA ARG A 98 -35.88 15.56 14.35
C ARG A 98 -35.78 17.00 13.83
N MET A 99 -34.55 17.50 13.63
CA MET A 99 -34.33 18.78 12.96
C MET A 99 -34.83 18.77 11.51
N LEU A 100 -34.53 17.71 10.75
CA LEU A 100 -34.97 17.57 9.36
C LEU A 100 -36.49 17.44 9.21
N ARG A 101 -37.17 16.82 10.19
CA ARG A 101 -38.65 16.78 10.25
C ARG A 101 -39.26 18.17 10.44
N LYS A 102 -38.57 19.07 11.14
CA LYS A 102 -39.04 20.44 11.40
C LYS A 102 -38.74 21.39 10.25
N ASN A 103 -37.53 21.35 9.69
CA ASN A 103 -37.14 22.12 8.51
C ASN A 103 -36.16 21.33 7.63
N ARG A 104 -36.62 20.92 6.44
CA ARG A 104 -35.81 20.17 5.48
C ARG A 104 -34.76 21.04 4.78
N ASN A 105 -34.95 22.36 4.69
CA ASN A 105 -34.03 23.25 3.97
C ASN A 105 -32.64 23.29 4.61
N ALA A 106 -32.56 23.08 5.93
CA ALA A 106 -31.29 23.06 6.68
C ALA A 106 -30.26 22.05 6.13
N ILE A 107 -30.70 21.00 5.41
CA ILE A 107 -29.81 20.01 4.81
C ILE A 107 -28.96 20.57 3.67
N GLY A 108 -29.44 21.61 2.99
CA GLY A 108 -28.81 22.21 1.82
C GLY A 108 -27.98 23.46 2.12
N ILE A 109 -27.87 23.87 3.39
CA ILE A 109 -27.17 25.09 3.80
C ILE A 109 -25.70 24.74 4.08
N PRO A 110 -24.75 25.25 3.28
CA PRO A 110 -23.33 25.02 3.52
C PRO A 110 -22.74 26.00 4.53
N ASP A 111 -21.65 25.59 5.19
CA ASP A 111 -20.80 26.49 5.96
C ASP A 111 -19.99 27.45 5.05
N LYS A 112 -19.22 28.37 5.66
CA LYS A 112 -18.37 29.32 4.93
C LYS A 112 -17.27 28.66 4.09
N ARG A 113 -17.00 27.36 4.28
CA ARG A 113 -16.01 26.56 3.53
C ARG A 113 -16.67 25.64 2.50
N GLY A 114 -17.98 25.76 2.29
CA GLY A 114 -18.74 24.94 1.36
C GLY A 114 -19.10 23.55 1.87
N HIS A 115 -19.00 23.27 3.18
CA HIS A 115 -19.44 21.99 3.74
C HIS A 115 -20.94 21.97 3.98
N LEU A 116 -21.64 21.08 3.27
CA LEU A 116 -22.97 20.65 3.70
C LEU A 116 -22.88 19.82 4.99
N PRO A 117 -23.97 19.70 5.76
CA PRO A 117 -24.00 18.85 6.96
C PRO A 117 -23.49 17.43 6.72
N VAL A 118 -23.75 16.86 5.54
CA VAL A 118 -23.21 15.55 5.14
C VAL A 118 -21.67 15.54 5.06
N ALA A 119 -21.05 16.59 4.51
CA ALA A 119 -19.60 16.71 4.42
C ALA A 119 -18.97 16.91 5.81
N SER A 120 -19.62 17.68 6.69
CA SER A 120 -19.20 17.84 8.09
C SER A 120 -19.23 16.52 8.86
N ALA A 121 -20.28 15.71 8.69
CA ALA A 121 -20.37 14.39 9.32
C ALA A 121 -19.26 13.45 8.85
N ILE A 122 -19.02 13.39 7.53
CA ILE A 122 -17.99 12.52 6.95
C ILE A 122 -16.59 12.98 7.38
N GLY A 123 -16.29 14.27 7.29
CA GLY A 123 -15.00 14.84 7.73
C GLY A 123 -14.73 14.66 9.22
N ALA A 124 -15.77 14.60 10.05
CA ALA A 124 -15.66 14.28 11.48
C ALA A 124 -15.56 12.76 11.77
N GLY A 125 -15.52 11.91 10.74
CA GLY A 125 -15.45 10.44 10.88
C GLY A 125 -16.77 9.78 11.30
N GLN A 126 -17.89 10.50 11.26
CA GLN A 126 -19.21 10.01 11.70
C GLN A 126 -19.90 9.20 10.60
N ARG A 127 -19.38 8.01 10.29
CA ARG A 127 -19.82 7.16 9.15
C ARG A 127 -21.34 6.99 9.07
N ARG A 128 -21.98 6.63 10.19
CA ARG A 128 -23.43 6.39 10.27
C ARG A 128 -24.24 7.65 9.98
N MET A 129 -23.81 8.80 10.51
CA MET A 129 -24.45 10.09 10.26
C MET A 129 -24.24 10.55 8.82
N GLY A 130 -23.02 10.42 8.30
CA GLY A 130 -22.68 10.77 6.92
C GLY A 130 -23.56 10.03 5.92
N ARG A 131 -23.73 8.70 6.09
CA ARG A 131 -24.62 7.89 5.23
C ARG A 131 -26.09 8.29 5.34
N PHE A 132 -26.57 8.58 6.56
CA PHE A 132 -27.93 9.07 6.78
C PHE A 132 -28.17 10.41 6.07
N LEU A 133 -27.30 11.39 6.28
CA LEU A 133 -27.43 12.71 5.66
C LEU A 133 -27.24 12.65 4.14
N TYR A 134 -26.35 11.80 3.64
CA TYR A 134 -26.18 11.59 2.20
C TYR A 134 -27.47 11.12 1.54
N LYS A 135 -28.18 10.16 2.16
CA LYS A 135 -29.48 9.67 1.67
C LYS A 135 -30.55 10.76 1.65
N GLU A 136 -30.58 11.61 2.67
CA GLU A 136 -31.58 12.67 2.79
C GLU A 136 -31.26 13.90 1.91
N THR A 137 -30.00 14.06 1.49
CA THR A 137 -29.53 15.19 0.68
C THR A 137 -29.98 15.03 -0.77
N PRO A 138 -30.72 15.99 -1.34
CA PRO A 138 -31.14 15.92 -2.74
C PRO A 138 -29.92 15.91 -3.67
N LEU A 139 -29.90 14.98 -4.63
CA LEU A 139 -28.79 14.82 -5.57
C LEU A 139 -28.58 16.08 -6.41
N GLU A 140 -29.65 16.84 -6.67
CA GLU A 140 -29.64 18.11 -7.37
C GLU A 140 -28.62 19.08 -6.75
N VAL A 141 -28.55 19.18 -5.42
CA VAL A 141 -27.61 20.09 -4.73
C VAL A 141 -26.14 19.68 -4.94
N LEU A 142 -25.90 18.39 -5.19
CA LEU A 142 -24.57 17.81 -5.37
C LEU A 142 -24.12 17.80 -6.83
N LYS A 143 -24.98 18.18 -7.78
CA LYS A 143 -24.63 18.25 -9.19
C LYS A 143 -23.64 19.41 -9.44
N PRO A 144 -22.65 19.22 -10.34
CA PRO A 144 -21.64 20.24 -10.61
C PRO A 144 -22.22 21.55 -11.18
N GLN A 145 -23.40 21.50 -11.82
CA GLN A 145 -24.08 22.70 -12.31
C GLN A 145 -24.55 23.64 -11.19
N ASN A 146 -24.70 23.13 -9.97
CA ASN A 146 -25.18 23.88 -8.80
C ASN A 146 -24.02 24.34 -7.89
N GLY A 147 -22.78 24.25 -8.37
CA GLY A 147 -21.59 24.77 -7.71
C GLY A 147 -20.63 23.69 -7.20
N HIS A 148 -19.84 24.06 -6.21
CA HIS A 148 -18.69 23.30 -5.69
C HIS A 148 -19.03 22.34 -4.55
N LEU A 149 -20.30 22.23 -4.15
CA LEU A 149 -20.73 21.46 -2.98
C LEU A 149 -20.54 19.94 -3.17
N GLY A 150 -20.84 19.43 -4.36
CA GLY A 150 -20.60 18.04 -4.73
C GLY A 150 -19.12 17.66 -4.68
N PRO A 151 -18.22 18.39 -5.40
CA PRO A 151 -16.78 18.18 -5.29
C PRO A 151 -16.28 18.27 -3.85
N ARG A 152 -16.77 19.23 -3.05
CA ARG A 152 -16.35 19.34 -1.64
C ARG A 152 -16.73 18.12 -0.81
N LEU A 153 -17.91 17.55 -1.03
CA LEU A 153 -18.35 16.30 -0.41
C LEU A 153 -17.46 15.11 -0.84
N LEU A 154 -17.11 15.01 -2.13
CA LEU A 154 -16.20 13.97 -2.61
C LEU A 154 -14.82 14.07 -1.93
N ARG A 155 -14.28 15.28 -1.79
CA ARG A 155 -13.03 15.51 -1.07
C ARG A 155 -13.10 14.98 0.36
N ALA A 156 -14.16 15.33 1.09
CA ALA A 156 -14.37 14.85 2.45
C ALA A 156 -14.47 13.30 2.52
N CYS A 157 -15.12 12.67 1.53
CA CYS A 157 -15.18 11.20 1.44
C CYS A 157 -13.81 10.57 1.25
N PHE A 158 -12.96 11.14 0.38
CA PHE A 158 -11.60 10.65 0.17
C PHE A 158 -10.70 10.87 1.40
N GLU A 159 -10.77 12.05 2.03
CA GLU A 159 -10.02 12.37 3.26
C GLU A 159 -10.40 11.47 4.43
N ALA A 160 -11.69 11.13 4.58
CA ALA A 160 -12.21 10.28 5.64
C ALA A 160 -12.17 8.77 5.32
N GLY A 161 -11.86 8.39 4.07
CA GLY A 161 -11.89 6.99 3.62
C GLY A 161 -13.29 6.40 3.42
N GLU A 162 -14.34 7.22 3.33
CA GLU A 162 -15.72 6.79 3.05
C GLU A 162 -15.95 6.55 1.54
N LEU A 163 -15.19 5.60 0.97
CA LEU A 163 -15.21 5.30 -0.46
C LEU A 163 -16.56 4.78 -0.97
N GLY A 164 -17.41 4.22 -0.11
CA GLY A 164 -18.75 3.79 -0.49
C GLY A 164 -19.67 4.95 -0.91
N VAL A 165 -19.64 6.06 -0.16
CA VAL A 165 -20.41 7.27 -0.52
C VAL A 165 -19.78 7.95 -1.75
N ALA A 166 -18.44 7.99 -1.82
CA ALA A 166 -17.74 8.53 -2.98
C ALA A 166 -18.08 7.76 -4.27
N LEU A 167 -18.07 6.42 -4.21
CA LEU A 167 -18.39 5.56 -5.35
C LEU A 167 -19.82 5.79 -5.85
N ASP A 168 -20.81 5.82 -4.96
CA ASP A 168 -22.20 6.05 -5.36
C ASP A 168 -22.42 7.47 -5.93
N LEU A 169 -21.82 8.50 -5.31
CA LEU A 169 -21.92 9.86 -5.83
C LEU A 169 -21.27 9.98 -7.21
N LEU A 170 -20.13 9.32 -7.40
CA LEU A 170 -19.49 9.24 -8.71
C LEU A 170 -20.37 8.52 -9.72
N GLU A 171 -20.99 7.40 -9.38
CA GLU A 171 -21.92 6.68 -10.27
C GLU A 171 -23.12 7.54 -10.68
N ARG A 172 -23.69 8.30 -9.76
CA ARG A 172 -24.89 9.13 -9.99
C ARG A 172 -24.62 10.46 -10.69
N CYS A 173 -23.43 11.04 -10.51
CA CYS A 173 -23.05 12.33 -11.08
C CYS A 173 -21.79 12.18 -11.94
N GLU A 174 -21.94 12.04 -13.25
CA GLU A 174 -20.78 11.73 -14.11
C GLU A 174 -19.77 12.86 -14.23
N ASP A 175 -20.27 14.08 -14.46
CA ASP A 175 -19.47 15.28 -14.74
C ASP A 175 -18.74 15.81 -13.47
N ILE A 176 -19.06 15.29 -12.28
CA ILE A 176 -18.48 15.77 -11.00
C ILE A 176 -16.98 15.49 -10.89
N VAL A 177 -16.47 14.47 -11.60
CA VAL A 177 -15.07 14.00 -11.54
C VAL A 177 -14.07 15.10 -11.89
N PHE A 178 -14.48 16.02 -12.77
CA PHE A 178 -13.66 17.09 -13.31
C PHE A 178 -14.04 18.47 -12.77
N ALA A 179 -15.10 18.56 -11.95
CA ALA A 179 -15.55 19.83 -11.41
C ALA A 179 -14.68 20.23 -10.21
N PRO A 180 -14.03 21.41 -10.23
CA PRO A 180 -13.24 21.86 -9.10
C PRO A 180 -14.14 22.32 -7.96
N ASP A 181 -13.63 22.23 -6.74
CA ASP A 181 -14.23 22.87 -5.58
C ASP A 181 -13.81 24.35 -5.44
N GLN A 182 -14.25 25.02 -4.36
CA GLN A 182 -13.90 26.43 -4.07
C GLN A 182 -12.40 26.71 -4.02
N THR A 183 -11.57 25.69 -3.77
CA THR A 183 -10.11 25.81 -3.64
C THR A 183 -9.38 25.46 -4.92
N GLY A 184 -10.10 25.13 -5.99
CA GLY A 184 -9.51 24.66 -7.26
C GLY A 184 -9.20 23.17 -7.28
N TRP A 185 -9.60 22.39 -6.27
CA TRP A 185 -9.33 20.95 -6.25
C TRP A 185 -10.36 20.18 -7.04
N ALA A 186 -9.87 19.26 -7.86
CA ALA A 186 -10.70 18.38 -8.65
C ALA A 186 -10.61 16.92 -8.18
N PRO A 187 -11.74 16.18 -8.15
CA PRO A 187 -11.78 14.79 -7.67
C PRO A 187 -10.82 13.81 -8.34
N TYR A 188 -10.50 13.99 -9.63
CA TYR A 188 -9.58 13.10 -10.34
C TYR A 188 -8.22 12.97 -9.66
N SER A 189 -7.73 14.03 -9.00
CA SER A 189 -6.39 14.09 -8.39
C SER A 189 -6.29 13.09 -7.24
N SER A 190 -7.27 13.10 -6.34
CA SER A 190 -7.35 12.18 -5.22
C SER A 190 -7.70 10.77 -5.65
N ILE A 191 -8.58 10.61 -6.66
CA ILE A 191 -8.88 9.28 -7.24
C ILE A 191 -7.60 8.65 -7.75
N ALA A 192 -6.76 9.43 -8.43
CA ALA A 192 -5.52 8.92 -8.97
C ALA A 192 -4.51 8.50 -7.89
N SER A 193 -4.52 9.14 -6.72
CA SER A 193 -3.68 8.78 -5.56
C SER A 193 -4.26 7.69 -4.65
N LEU A 194 -5.50 7.23 -4.87
CA LEU A 194 -6.13 6.20 -4.04
C LEU A 194 -5.33 4.89 -3.91
N PRO A 195 -4.69 4.33 -4.96
CA PRO A 195 -3.91 3.09 -4.83
C PRO A 195 -2.79 3.18 -3.79
N TYR A 196 -2.22 4.37 -3.59
CA TYR A 196 -1.14 4.59 -2.64
C TYR A 196 -1.66 4.88 -1.22
N ALA A 197 -2.81 5.57 -1.12
CA ALA A 197 -3.46 5.84 0.16
C ALA A 197 -4.01 4.56 0.83
N VAL A 198 -4.39 3.56 0.02
CA VAL A 198 -4.88 2.27 0.52
C VAL A 198 -3.72 1.29 0.69
N GLU A 199 -3.50 0.81 1.92
CA GLU A 199 -2.44 -0.15 2.24
C GLU A 199 -2.50 -1.37 1.28
N THR A 200 -1.40 -1.64 0.58
CA THR A 200 -1.35 -2.74 -0.40
C THR A 200 -1.10 -4.06 0.33
N ALA A 201 -1.63 -5.18 -0.18
CA ALA A 201 -1.37 -6.51 0.39
C ALA A 201 0.13 -6.87 0.53
N SER A 202 1.03 -6.21 -0.22
CA SER A 202 2.48 -6.38 -0.09
C SER A 202 3.12 -5.64 1.08
N GLN A 203 2.42 -4.70 1.72
CA GLN A 203 2.84 -4.00 2.94
C GLN A 203 2.44 -4.77 4.21
N LEU A 204 1.55 -5.76 4.09
CA LEU A 204 1.17 -6.64 5.19
C LEU A 204 2.36 -7.52 5.60
N GLY A 205 2.62 -7.59 6.91
CA GLY A 205 3.60 -8.54 7.48
C GLY A 205 3.29 -9.99 7.08
N PHE A 206 4.32 -10.84 7.11
CA PHE A 206 4.29 -12.22 6.58
C PHE A 206 3.03 -13.01 6.97
N LEU A 207 2.67 -13.04 8.26
CA LEU A 207 1.49 -13.78 8.74
C LEU A 207 0.16 -13.24 8.20
N LYS A 208 0.01 -11.91 8.13
CA LYS A 208 -1.20 -11.29 7.56
C LYS A 208 -1.29 -11.57 6.05
N ARG A 209 -0.16 -11.55 5.34
CA ARG A 209 -0.09 -11.86 3.90
C ARG A 209 -0.49 -13.29 3.58
N CYS A 210 -0.21 -14.25 4.44
CA CYS A 210 -0.65 -15.64 4.26
C CYS A 210 -2.16 -15.83 4.46
N ILE A 211 -2.78 -15.05 5.36
CA ILE A 211 -4.23 -15.17 5.67
C ILE A 211 -5.07 -14.37 4.67
N TYR A 212 -4.53 -13.26 4.14
CA TYR A 212 -5.21 -12.33 3.24
C TYR A 212 -5.98 -12.95 2.06
N PRO A 213 -5.44 -13.98 1.34
CA PRO A 213 -6.13 -14.62 0.23
C PRO A 213 -7.41 -15.36 0.65
N PHE A 214 -7.48 -15.83 1.90
CA PHE A 214 -8.58 -16.64 2.43
C PHE A 214 -9.75 -15.81 2.97
N ILE A 215 -9.60 -14.48 3.04
CA ILE A 215 -10.68 -13.58 3.49
C ILE A 215 -11.68 -13.41 2.33
N PRO A 216 -13.00 -13.46 2.56
CA PRO A 216 -13.99 -13.21 1.51
C PRO A 216 -13.86 -11.81 0.90
N THR A 217 -14.08 -11.66 -0.40
CA THR A 217 -14.19 -10.34 -1.04
C THR A 217 -15.54 -9.71 -0.67
N PRO A 218 -15.56 -8.55 0.00
CA PRO A 218 -16.79 -7.85 0.30
C PRO A 218 -17.44 -7.32 -1.00
N PRO A 219 -18.78 -7.23 -1.04
CA PRO A 219 -19.50 -6.57 -2.12
C PRO A 219 -19.10 -5.09 -2.22
N THR A 220 -18.99 -4.58 -3.45
CA THR A 220 -18.49 -3.21 -3.73
C THR A 220 -19.55 -2.13 -3.49
N THR A 221 -20.82 -2.41 -3.82
CA THR A 221 -22.00 -1.64 -3.35
C THR A 221 -23.33 -2.23 -3.87
N THR A 222 -24.32 -2.33 -2.99
CA THR A 222 -25.74 -2.05 -3.30
C THR A 222 -26.27 -1.13 -2.19
N MET A 223 -27.17 -0.20 -2.53
CA MET A 223 -27.79 0.76 -1.60
C MET A 223 -28.34 0.11 -0.32
N ASP A 224 -28.73 -1.16 -0.41
CA ASP A 224 -29.30 -1.93 0.68
C ASP A 224 -28.24 -2.33 1.74
N GLU A 225 -26.98 -2.59 1.36
CA GLU A 225 -25.92 -2.98 2.33
C GLU A 225 -25.26 -1.80 3.05
N VAL A 226 -25.34 -0.58 2.48
CA VAL A 226 -25.01 0.65 3.22
C VAL A 226 -25.91 0.79 4.47
N CYS A 227 -27.07 0.11 4.46
CA CYS A 227 -28.14 0.18 5.46
C CYS A 227 -28.26 -1.03 6.40
N VAL A 228 -27.53 -2.14 6.21
CA VAL A 228 -27.63 -3.36 7.07
C VAL A 228 -26.43 -3.47 8.03
N GLU A 229 -26.24 -2.47 8.89
CA GLU A 229 -25.58 -2.66 10.20
C GLU A 229 -26.37 -1.91 11.27
N VAL A 230 -27.68 -2.16 11.33
CA VAL A 230 -28.51 -1.65 12.43
C VAL A 230 -28.80 -2.74 13.47
N HIS A 231 -28.54 -4.03 13.20
CA HIS A 231 -28.69 -5.09 14.20
C HIS A 231 -27.50 -6.06 14.20
N GLN A 232 -26.63 -5.87 15.20
CA GLN A 232 -26.08 -6.92 16.07
C GLN A 232 -25.50 -8.18 15.37
N GLU A 233 -24.19 -8.18 15.08
CA GLU A 233 -23.39 -9.42 15.11
C GLU A 233 -22.31 -9.31 16.19
N ALA A 234 -22.69 -9.73 17.40
CA ALA A 234 -21.76 -10.06 18.46
C ALA A 234 -21.08 -11.42 18.17
N GLY A 235 -19.77 -11.52 18.40
CA GLY A 235 -19.23 -12.74 18.99
C GLY A 235 -17.95 -13.36 18.42
N SER A 236 -17.63 -13.26 17.11
CA SER A 236 -16.49 -14.06 16.57
C SER A 236 -15.60 -13.35 15.52
N LYS A 237 -16.03 -12.25 14.90
CA LYS A 237 -15.31 -11.61 13.77
C LYS A 237 -14.24 -10.57 14.14
N ARG A 238 -14.01 -10.26 15.42
CA ARG A 238 -13.13 -9.15 15.86
C ARG A 238 -11.65 -9.33 15.47
N ARG A 239 -11.17 -10.55 15.24
CA ARG A 239 -9.73 -10.79 14.98
C ARG A 239 -9.28 -10.41 13.57
N PHE A 240 -10.22 -10.31 12.62
CA PHE A 240 -9.93 -10.04 11.20
C PHE A 240 -10.72 -8.87 10.59
N GLN A 241 -11.49 -8.15 11.42
CA GLN A 241 -12.31 -7.02 10.98
C GLN A 241 -11.48 -5.96 10.21
N GLY A 242 -10.30 -5.60 10.70
CA GLY A 242 -9.42 -4.66 10.00
C GLY A 242 -8.94 -5.15 8.62
N MET A 243 -8.77 -6.47 8.42
CA MET A 243 -8.41 -7.01 7.09
C MET A 243 -9.60 -7.08 6.14
N TYR A 244 -10.82 -7.27 6.66
CA TYR A 244 -12.05 -7.20 5.87
C TYR A 244 -12.31 -5.76 5.40
N GLU A 245 -12.18 -4.77 6.31
CA GLU A 245 -12.30 -3.35 5.99
C GLU A 245 -11.24 -2.91 4.96
N LEU A 246 -9.99 -3.36 5.11
CA LEU A 246 -8.94 -3.10 4.11
C LEU A 246 -9.29 -3.68 2.74
N LYS A 247 -9.81 -4.91 2.70
CA LYS A 247 -10.22 -5.57 1.45
C LYS A 247 -11.39 -4.86 0.79
N GLN A 248 -12.32 -4.30 1.58
CA GLN A 248 -13.41 -3.46 1.09
C GLN A 248 -12.92 -2.16 0.50
N LEU A 249 -12.02 -1.47 1.21
CA LEU A 249 -11.41 -0.22 0.75
C LEU A 249 -10.64 -0.43 -0.57
N GLN A 250 -9.91 -1.53 -0.69
CA GLN A 250 -9.22 -1.91 -1.94
C GLN A 250 -10.21 -2.19 -3.09
N ALA A 251 -11.31 -2.89 -2.82
CA ALA A 251 -12.32 -3.19 -3.83
C ALA A 251 -13.02 -1.92 -4.33
N GLN A 252 -13.42 -1.03 -3.42
CA GLN A 252 -14.04 0.26 -3.75
C GLN A 252 -13.08 1.19 -4.49
N SER A 253 -11.83 1.28 -4.03
CA SER A 253 -10.77 2.03 -4.72
C SER A 253 -10.58 1.55 -6.16
N SER A 254 -10.53 0.23 -6.38
CA SER A 254 -10.44 -0.36 -7.72
C SER A 254 -11.63 0.02 -8.60
N GLU A 255 -12.86 0.01 -8.06
CA GLU A 255 -14.05 0.36 -8.84
C GLU A 255 -14.10 1.84 -9.19
N ILE A 256 -13.76 2.72 -8.24
CA ILE A 256 -13.62 4.17 -8.47
C ILE A 256 -12.61 4.45 -9.58
N LEU A 257 -11.47 3.76 -9.58
CA LEU A 257 -10.46 3.87 -10.64
C LEU A 257 -11.00 3.40 -12.00
N LYS A 258 -11.77 2.30 -12.04
CA LYS A 258 -12.42 1.86 -13.29
C LYS A 258 -13.42 2.88 -13.81
N LEU A 259 -14.18 3.54 -12.92
CA LEU A 259 -15.10 4.61 -13.30
C LEU A 259 -14.36 5.79 -13.91
N LEU A 260 -13.26 6.24 -13.29
CA LEU A 260 -12.39 7.28 -13.87
C LEU A 260 -11.92 6.87 -15.26
N CYS A 261 -11.43 5.63 -15.42
CA CYS A 261 -10.97 5.10 -16.70
C CYS A 261 -12.08 4.98 -17.76
N ARG A 262 -13.34 4.73 -17.37
CA ARG A 262 -14.48 4.70 -18.30
C ARG A 262 -14.87 6.10 -18.78
N ARG A 263 -14.62 7.13 -17.96
CA ARG A 263 -14.97 8.53 -18.25
C ARG A 263 -13.89 9.29 -19.01
N VAL A 264 -12.75 8.65 -19.29
CA VAL A 264 -11.65 9.19 -20.11
C VAL A 264 -12.10 9.83 -21.43
N PRO A 265 -13.00 9.22 -22.23
CA PRO A 265 -13.42 9.78 -23.52
C PRO A 265 -14.18 11.12 -23.42
N ILE A 266 -14.63 11.50 -22.21
CA ILE A 266 -15.36 12.73 -21.96
C ILE A 266 -14.37 13.90 -21.71
N LEU A 267 -13.11 13.63 -21.32
CA LEU A 267 -12.10 14.65 -21.02
C LEU A 267 -11.96 15.68 -22.16
N GLY A 268 -11.91 15.25 -23.42
CA GLY A 268 -11.69 16.19 -24.54
C GLY A 268 -12.96 16.74 -25.22
N LYS A 269 -14.17 16.37 -24.78
CA LYS A 269 -15.43 16.84 -25.40
C LYS A 269 -16.21 17.87 -24.58
N LYS A 270 -15.98 17.97 -23.27
CA LYS A 270 -16.78 18.79 -22.34
C LYS A 270 -15.99 19.67 -21.37
N CYS A 271 -14.67 19.55 -21.30
CA CYS A 271 -13.87 20.30 -20.33
C CYS A 271 -13.11 21.45 -21.01
N PRO A 272 -13.64 22.69 -20.98
CA PRO A 272 -12.90 23.88 -21.41
C PRO A 272 -11.69 24.21 -20.52
N TYR A 273 -11.49 23.46 -19.42
CA TYR A 273 -10.39 23.59 -18.45
C TYR A 273 -9.22 22.64 -18.74
N LEU A 274 -9.35 21.72 -19.70
CA LEU A 274 -8.35 20.67 -19.93
C LEU A 274 -7.10 21.10 -20.71
N ASP A 275 -7.14 22.27 -21.37
CA ASP A 275 -5.97 22.83 -22.04
C ASP A 275 -4.88 23.26 -21.03
N GLU A 276 -5.19 23.28 -19.73
CA GLU A 276 -4.25 23.67 -18.65
C GLU A 276 -3.88 22.51 -17.70
N ASP A 277 -4.67 21.44 -17.58
CA ASP A 277 -4.49 20.43 -16.51
C ASP A 277 -3.70 19.19 -16.95
N THR A 278 -2.40 19.36 -17.21
CA THR A 278 -1.43 18.25 -17.27
C THR A 278 -1.33 17.46 -15.95
N GLU A 279 -1.85 18.01 -14.86
CA GLU A 279 -1.82 17.46 -13.51
C GLU A 279 -2.46 16.05 -13.41
N VAL A 280 -3.55 15.77 -14.13
CA VAL A 280 -4.21 14.44 -14.08
C VAL A 280 -3.25 13.35 -14.54
N LEU A 281 -2.51 13.62 -15.61
CA LEU A 281 -1.60 12.68 -16.24
C LEU A 281 -0.31 12.55 -15.44
N THR A 282 0.17 13.65 -14.85
CA THR A 282 1.36 13.63 -13.98
C THR A 282 1.09 12.81 -12.72
N VAL A 283 -0.06 13.00 -12.07
CA VAL A 283 -0.48 12.20 -10.91
C VAL A 283 -0.66 10.74 -11.31
N ALA A 284 -1.37 10.45 -12.41
CA ALA A 284 -1.54 9.08 -12.87
C ALA A 284 -0.20 8.37 -13.16
N ALA A 285 0.78 9.08 -13.73
CA ALA A 285 2.12 8.54 -13.99
C ALA A 285 2.94 8.36 -12.70
N ARG A 286 2.81 9.27 -11.72
CA ARG A 286 3.43 9.16 -10.40
C ARG A 286 2.88 7.96 -9.61
N GLU A 287 1.56 7.77 -9.65
CA GLU A 287 0.84 6.77 -8.85
C GLU A 287 0.77 5.40 -9.52
N GLY A 288 1.12 5.28 -10.80
CA GLY A 288 1.21 3.99 -11.48
C GLY A 288 -0.09 3.51 -12.14
N LEU A 289 -0.97 4.42 -12.57
CA LEU A 289 -2.29 4.07 -13.14
C LEU A 289 -2.20 3.69 -14.63
N VAL A 290 -1.67 2.49 -14.89
CA VAL A 290 -1.39 1.97 -16.24
C VAL A 290 -2.65 1.93 -17.11
N ASP A 291 -3.76 1.43 -16.57
CA ASP A 291 -5.02 1.27 -17.31
C ASP A 291 -5.68 2.61 -17.67
N PHE A 292 -5.47 3.63 -16.84
CA PHE A 292 -5.94 4.98 -17.12
C PHE A 292 -5.10 5.59 -18.25
N LEU A 293 -3.78 5.55 -18.11
CA LEU A 293 -2.85 6.11 -19.09
C LEU A 293 -2.92 5.40 -20.45
N SER A 294 -3.20 4.10 -20.48
CA SER A 294 -3.39 3.36 -21.73
C SER A 294 -4.67 3.78 -22.46
N ARG A 295 -5.78 4.02 -21.77
CA ARG A 295 -7.01 4.53 -22.41
C ARG A 295 -6.89 5.98 -22.85
N VAL A 296 -6.22 6.81 -22.03
CA VAL A 296 -5.91 8.19 -22.42
C VAL A 296 -5.06 8.20 -23.67
N SER A 297 -4.05 7.32 -23.78
CA SER A 297 -3.18 7.30 -24.94
C SER A 297 -3.87 6.85 -26.23
N GLU A 298 -4.84 5.93 -26.13
CA GLU A 298 -5.67 5.51 -27.25
C GLU A 298 -6.54 6.67 -27.77
N THR A 299 -6.97 7.56 -26.88
CA THR A 299 -7.90 8.66 -27.22
C THR A 299 -7.16 9.97 -27.57
N TYR A 300 -6.09 10.30 -26.84
CA TYR A 300 -5.34 11.56 -26.90
C TYR A 300 -3.82 11.33 -26.78
N PRO A 301 -3.16 10.69 -27.76
CA PRO A 301 -1.74 10.31 -27.66
C PRO A 301 -0.77 11.49 -27.51
N GLN A 302 -1.15 12.69 -27.97
CA GLN A 302 -0.35 13.91 -27.87
C GLN A 302 -0.21 14.41 -26.43
N SER A 303 -1.22 14.16 -25.58
CA SER A 303 -1.24 14.59 -24.18
C SER A 303 -0.12 13.98 -23.31
N LEU A 304 0.45 12.87 -23.77
CA LEU A 304 1.50 12.14 -23.04
C LEU A 304 2.92 12.65 -23.34
N GLN A 305 3.06 13.57 -24.30
CA GLN A 305 4.37 13.97 -24.82
C GLN A 305 5.07 15.04 -24.00
N PHE A 306 4.32 15.95 -23.35
CA PHE A 306 4.90 17.08 -22.63
C PHE A 306 4.07 17.42 -21.40
N THR A 307 4.76 17.67 -20.29
CA THR A 307 4.21 18.21 -19.05
C THR A 307 4.94 19.52 -18.75
N PRO A 308 4.30 20.69 -18.95
CA PRO A 308 4.93 22.00 -18.80
C PRO A 308 5.38 22.26 -17.35
N GLU A 309 4.68 21.70 -16.35
CA GLU A 309 4.96 21.84 -14.92
C GLU A 309 6.37 21.39 -14.50
N TYR A 310 7.00 20.48 -15.25
CA TYR A 310 8.27 19.83 -14.86
C TYR A 310 9.39 20.08 -15.88
N GLY A 311 9.44 21.26 -16.51
CA GLY A 311 10.59 21.63 -17.34
C GLY A 311 10.81 20.69 -18.53
N ASN A 312 9.76 20.51 -19.34
CA ASN A 312 9.70 19.62 -20.52
C ASN A 312 9.73 18.11 -20.24
N TRP A 313 9.43 17.67 -19.01
CA TRP A 313 9.26 16.24 -18.77
C TRP A 313 8.08 15.68 -19.57
N ASN A 314 8.12 14.38 -19.84
CA ASN A 314 6.96 13.63 -20.30
C ASN A 314 6.55 12.61 -19.22
N ILE A 315 5.42 11.93 -19.40
CA ILE A 315 4.92 10.98 -18.39
C ILE A 315 5.94 9.87 -18.04
N PHE A 316 6.87 9.54 -18.95
CA PHE A 316 7.87 8.51 -18.72
C PHE A 316 9.01 8.98 -17.82
N PHE A 317 9.34 10.28 -17.82
CA PHE A 317 10.25 10.86 -16.82
C PHE A 317 9.70 10.68 -15.41
N LEU A 318 8.40 10.94 -15.22
CA LEU A 318 7.72 10.72 -13.94
C LEU A 318 7.71 9.23 -13.57
N ALA A 319 7.40 8.35 -14.53
CA ALA A 319 7.46 6.91 -14.30
C ALA A 319 8.85 6.45 -13.84
N ILE A 320 9.93 7.01 -14.42
CA ILE A 320 11.31 6.75 -14.01
C ILE A 320 11.61 7.28 -12.60
N ARG A 321 11.23 8.53 -12.34
CA ARG A 321 11.44 9.22 -11.06
C ARG A 321 10.80 8.50 -9.89
N TYR A 322 9.63 7.90 -10.12
CA TYR A 322 8.82 7.23 -9.10
C TYR A 322 8.84 5.69 -9.19
N ARG A 323 9.72 5.11 -10.02
CA ARG A 323 9.91 3.65 -10.20
C ARG A 323 8.63 2.90 -10.61
N GLN A 324 7.78 3.53 -11.42
CA GLN A 324 6.55 2.95 -11.94
C GLN A 324 6.81 2.13 -13.21
N ALA A 325 7.26 0.88 -13.02
CA ALA A 325 7.68 -0.02 -14.09
C ALA A 325 6.66 -0.21 -15.20
N GLU A 326 5.41 -0.45 -14.81
CA GLU A 326 4.34 -0.76 -15.75
C GLU A 326 3.96 0.47 -16.58
N VAL A 327 3.99 1.67 -15.98
CA VAL A 327 3.78 2.93 -16.72
C VAL A 327 4.92 3.18 -17.70
N PHE A 328 6.17 2.98 -17.28
CA PHE A 328 7.33 3.13 -18.18
C PHE A 328 7.26 2.14 -19.35
N SER A 329 6.80 0.91 -19.11
CA SER A 329 6.67 -0.12 -20.15
C SER A 329 5.72 0.28 -21.30
N LEU A 330 4.77 1.19 -21.04
CA LEU A 330 3.88 1.73 -22.07
C LEU A 330 4.67 2.42 -23.21
N ILE A 331 5.88 2.94 -22.95
CA ILE A 331 6.70 3.60 -23.97
C ILE A 331 6.96 2.70 -25.19
N HIS A 332 7.01 1.38 -24.98
CA HIS A 332 7.23 0.41 -26.06
C HIS A 332 6.03 0.26 -27.01
N ARG A 333 4.83 0.62 -26.56
CA ARG A 333 3.59 0.50 -27.36
C ARG A 333 3.37 1.68 -28.30
N TYR A 334 4.11 2.78 -28.12
CA TYR A 334 3.88 4.03 -28.84
C TYR A 334 4.81 4.22 -30.03
N ARG A 335 4.26 4.66 -31.16
CA ARG A 335 5.03 5.03 -32.36
C ARG A 335 6.00 6.19 -32.12
N PHE A 336 5.69 7.06 -31.16
CA PHE A 336 6.54 8.19 -30.78
C PHE A 336 7.59 7.85 -29.70
N LYS A 337 7.84 6.55 -29.41
CA LYS A 337 8.86 6.09 -28.44
C LYS A 337 10.19 6.84 -28.59
N ASN A 338 10.71 6.94 -29.81
CA ASN A 338 12.00 7.56 -30.07
C ASN A 338 11.99 9.06 -29.77
N LEU A 339 10.88 9.74 -30.09
CA LEU A 339 10.68 11.15 -29.75
C LEU A 339 10.65 11.33 -28.24
N ALA A 340 9.81 10.56 -27.54
CA ALA A 340 9.71 10.60 -26.07
C ALA A 340 11.05 10.31 -25.38
N ALA A 341 11.82 9.33 -25.85
CA ALA A 341 13.12 8.97 -25.29
C ALA A 341 14.25 9.96 -25.63
N SER A 342 14.04 10.84 -26.62
CA SER A 342 15.00 11.88 -27.01
C SER A 342 14.86 13.19 -26.24
N VAL A 343 13.81 13.34 -25.44
CA VAL A 343 13.54 14.54 -24.65
C VAL A 343 14.61 14.73 -23.56
N VAL A 344 15.02 15.97 -23.38
CA VAL A 344 15.88 16.46 -22.30
C VAL A 344 15.15 17.54 -21.53
N ASP A 345 15.30 17.54 -20.21
CA ASP A 345 14.69 18.55 -19.36
C ASP A 345 15.42 19.91 -19.43
N THR A 346 14.89 20.91 -18.73
CA THR A 346 15.49 22.25 -18.65
C THR A 346 16.91 22.29 -18.07
N SER A 347 17.32 21.25 -17.35
CA SER A 347 18.68 21.08 -16.81
C SER A 347 19.54 20.16 -17.69
N GLY A 348 19.10 19.83 -18.90
CA GLY A 348 19.79 18.94 -19.83
C GLY A 348 19.82 17.46 -19.39
N ASN A 349 19.02 17.06 -18.41
CA ASN A 349 18.91 15.67 -17.99
C ASN A 349 18.03 14.89 -18.97
N CYS A 350 18.58 13.82 -19.55
CA CYS A 350 17.79 12.80 -20.23
C CYS A 350 17.17 11.82 -19.22
N MET A 351 16.30 10.92 -19.70
CA MET A 351 15.69 9.85 -18.89
C MET A 351 16.69 9.04 -18.06
N LEU A 352 17.90 8.81 -18.59
CA LEU A 352 18.94 8.03 -17.92
C LEU A 352 19.52 8.77 -16.70
N HIS A 353 19.63 10.10 -16.75
CA HIS A 353 20.04 10.92 -15.60
C HIS A 353 19.01 10.84 -14.46
N VAL A 354 17.71 10.77 -14.80
CA VAL A 354 16.65 10.60 -13.79
C VAL A 354 16.67 9.18 -13.21
N ALA A 355 16.92 8.17 -14.05
CA ALA A 355 17.08 6.79 -13.60
C ALA A 355 18.28 6.63 -12.65
N ALA A 356 19.34 7.43 -12.86
CA ALA A 356 20.56 7.45 -12.05
C ALA A 356 20.37 7.96 -10.62
N LYS A 357 19.28 8.68 -10.33
CA LYS A 357 19.01 9.23 -9.00
C LYS A 357 18.28 8.20 -8.14
N LEU A 358 18.68 8.09 -6.87
CA LEU A 358 18.00 7.21 -5.91
C LEU A 358 16.57 7.73 -5.64
N THR A 359 15.62 6.81 -5.56
CA THR A 359 14.19 7.11 -5.36
C THR A 359 13.90 7.42 -3.89
N PRO A 360 12.89 8.25 -3.54
CA PRO A 360 12.51 8.48 -2.14
C PRO A 360 12.17 7.17 -1.39
N SER A 361 12.48 7.14 -0.10
CA SER A 361 12.48 5.99 0.84
C SER A 361 11.25 5.07 0.82
N ASN A 362 10.08 5.58 0.44
CA ASN A 362 8.80 4.86 0.58
C ASN A 362 8.69 3.61 -0.34
N GLN A 363 9.44 3.58 -1.45
CA GLN A 363 9.48 2.44 -2.39
C GLN A 363 10.64 1.45 -2.11
N LEU A 364 11.63 1.85 -1.29
CA LEU A 364 12.87 1.10 -1.06
C LEU A 364 12.66 -0.12 -0.12
N ASN A 365 11.60 -0.12 0.68
CA ASN A 365 11.31 -1.17 1.69
C ASN A 365 10.70 -2.47 1.13
N ARG A 366 10.61 -2.64 -0.21
CA ARG A 366 9.92 -3.79 -0.84
C ARG A 366 10.84 -5.00 -1.11
N VAL A 367 12.14 -4.89 -0.84
CA VAL A 367 13.15 -5.91 -1.21
C VAL A 367 13.90 -6.43 0.01
N SER A 368 14.06 -7.75 0.08
CA SER A 368 14.79 -8.47 1.12
C SER A 368 16.31 -8.21 1.04
N GLY A 369 16.79 -7.07 1.54
CA GLY A 369 18.23 -6.79 1.73
C GLY A 369 18.88 -5.88 0.69
N ALA A 370 19.94 -5.18 1.13
CA ALA A 370 20.61 -4.11 0.37
C ALA A 370 21.18 -4.58 -0.98
N ALA A 371 21.69 -5.82 -1.08
CA ALA A 371 22.24 -6.35 -2.33
C ALA A 371 21.16 -6.60 -3.40
N LEU A 372 19.99 -7.11 -3.00
CA LEU A 372 18.86 -7.30 -3.93
C LEU A 372 18.25 -5.96 -4.35
N GLN A 373 18.24 -4.98 -3.45
CA GLN A 373 17.83 -3.62 -3.77
C GLN A 373 18.79 -2.98 -4.79
N MET A 374 20.10 -3.13 -4.60
CA MET A 374 21.12 -2.68 -5.57
C MET A 374 20.95 -3.36 -6.93
N GLN A 375 20.66 -4.68 -6.93
CA GLN A 375 20.35 -5.42 -8.17
C GLN A 375 19.16 -4.81 -8.91
N ARG A 376 18.08 -4.46 -8.21
CA ARG A 376 16.88 -3.86 -8.83
C ARG A 376 17.14 -2.48 -9.40
N GLU A 377 17.88 -1.62 -8.69
CA GLU A 377 18.23 -0.29 -9.20
C GLU A 377 19.10 -0.39 -10.45
N MET A 378 20.03 -1.37 -10.50
CA MET A 378 20.83 -1.62 -11.70
C MET A 378 19.99 -2.17 -12.87
N GLN A 379 19.07 -3.10 -12.60
CA GLN A 379 18.10 -3.58 -13.61
C GLN A 379 17.27 -2.42 -14.18
N TRP A 380 16.78 -1.53 -13.32
CA TRP A 380 16.05 -0.33 -13.73
C TRP A 380 16.89 0.57 -14.63
N PHE A 381 18.13 0.86 -14.22
CA PHE A 381 19.04 1.70 -14.99
C PHE A 381 19.32 1.15 -16.39
N LYS A 382 19.62 -0.15 -16.52
CA LYS A 382 19.87 -0.81 -17.81
C LYS A 382 18.64 -0.86 -18.72
N GLU A 383 17.44 -1.00 -18.16
CA GLU A 383 16.21 -0.99 -18.95
C GLU A 383 15.91 0.40 -19.53
N VAL A 384 16.08 1.46 -18.75
CA VAL A 384 15.99 2.84 -19.25
C VAL A 384 17.10 3.11 -20.29
N GLU A 385 18.32 2.64 -20.04
CA GLU A 385 19.44 2.74 -20.99
C GLU A 385 19.09 2.12 -22.36
N SER A 386 18.39 0.98 -22.36
CA SER A 386 17.97 0.29 -23.59
C SER A 386 17.00 1.11 -24.46
N VAL A 387 16.25 2.03 -23.84
CA VAL A 387 15.25 2.88 -24.50
C VAL A 387 15.87 4.19 -24.98
N VAL A 388 16.82 4.74 -24.22
CA VAL A 388 17.46 6.03 -24.52
C VAL A 388 18.40 5.94 -25.73
N PRO A 389 18.31 6.88 -26.71
CA PRO A 389 19.20 6.94 -27.87
C PRO A 389 20.68 7.01 -27.47
N LEU A 390 21.56 6.41 -28.29
CA LEU A 390 23.00 6.28 -28.00
C LEU A 390 23.68 7.61 -27.64
N GLY A 391 23.38 8.69 -28.36
CA GLY A 391 23.98 10.01 -28.11
C GLY A 391 23.67 10.58 -26.71
N LEU A 392 22.51 10.24 -26.13
CA LEU A 392 22.08 10.73 -24.82
C LEU A 392 22.57 9.87 -23.65
N ARG A 393 23.17 8.70 -23.91
CA ARG A 393 23.73 7.85 -22.84
C ARG A 393 25.00 8.45 -22.24
N VAL A 394 25.73 9.20 -23.05
CA VAL A 394 27.00 9.85 -22.70
C VAL A 394 26.88 11.38 -22.61
N SER A 395 25.68 11.93 -22.85
CA SER A 395 25.46 13.37 -22.82
C SER A 395 25.64 13.91 -21.40
N LEU A 396 26.21 15.11 -21.31
CA LEU A 396 26.37 15.83 -20.06
C LEU A 396 25.13 16.67 -19.77
N ASN A 397 24.68 16.66 -18.52
CA ASN A 397 23.68 17.63 -18.05
C ASN A 397 24.33 19.02 -17.82
N SER A 398 23.53 20.00 -17.39
CA SER A 398 24.01 21.37 -17.07
C SER A 398 25.14 21.39 -16.04
N ASP A 399 25.20 20.41 -15.12
CA ASP A 399 26.24 20.24 -14.11
C ASP A 399 27.49 19.50 -14.63
N ARG A 400 27.55 19.22 -15.93
CA ARG A 400 28.63 18.45 -16.59
C ARG A 400 28.80 17.03 -16.05
N GLN A 401 27.71 16.39 -15.64
CA GLN A 401 27.71 15.01 -15.15
C GLN A 401 27.12 14.06 -16.18
N ARG A 402 27.69 12.84 -16.28
CA ARG A 402 27.10 11.75 -17.06
C ARG A 402 26.13 10.93 -16.20
N PRO A 403 25.15 10.23 -16.81
CA PRO A 403 24.23 9.38 -16.07
C PRO A 403 24.93 8.32 -15.20
N GLU A 404 25.97 7.66 -15.73
CA GLU A 404 26.73 6.64 -14.99
C GLU A 404 27.47 7.22 -13.78
N ASP A 405 28.03 8.43 -13.92
CA ASP A 405 28.75 9.12 -12.85
C ASP A 405 27.79 9.48 -11.70
N ILE A 406 26.57 9.91 -12.05
CA ILE A 406 25.49 10.15 -11.08
C ILE A 406 25.10 8.85 -10.39
N PHE A 407 24.89 7.75 -11.13
CA PHE A 407 24.46 6.48 -10.57
C PHE A 407 25.47 5.96 -9.53
N LYS A 408 26.77 5.99 -9.86
CA LYS A 408 27.85 5.59 -8.96
C LYS A 408 27.92 6.46 -7.71
N ALA A 409 27.68 7.76 -7.84
CA ALA A 409 27.70 8.69 -6.71
C ALA A 409 26.51 8.47 -5.77
N THR A 410 25.29 8.35 -6.31
CA THR A 410 24.05 8.25 -5.53
C THR A 410 23.83 6.88 -4.90
N HIS A 411 24.37 5.81 -5.49
CA HIS A 411 24.18 4.43 -5.01
C HIS A 411 25.37 3.89 -4.22
N ARG A 412 26.38 4.72 -3.89
CA ARG A 412 27.59 4.29 -3.17
C ARG A 412 27.25 3.60 -1.84
N ASP A 413 26.43 4.25 -1.00
CA ASP A 413 26.09 3.71 0.31
C ASP A 413 25.29 2.40 0.21
N LEU A 414 24.40 2.30 -0.79
CA LEU A 414 23.62 1.10 -1.05
C LEU A 414 24.50 -0.05 -1.54
N ARG A 415 25.47 0.24 -2.41
CA ARG A 415 26.46 -0.72 -2.89
C ARG A 415 27.32 -1.23 -1.74
N ASP A 416 27.82 -0.33 -0.88
CA ASP A 416 28.68 -0.70 0.25
C ASP A 416 27.89 -1.55 1.28
N ALA A 417 26.62 -1.22 1.52
CA ALA A 417 25.72 -2.04 2.34
C ALA A 417 25.43 -3.41 1.68
N GLY A 418 25.25 -3.44 0.37
CA GLY A 418 25.06 -4.67 -0.42
C GLY A 418 26.30 -5.57 -0.39
N GLU A 419 27.50 -4.99 -0.55
CA GLU A 419 28.77 -5.68 -0.45
C GLU A 419 28.93 -6.32 0.93
N LYS A 420 28.71 -5.55 1.99
CA LYS A 420 28.76 -6.05 3.36
C LYS A 420 27.79 -7.22 3.57
N TRP A 421 26.53 -7.05 3.17
CA TRP A 421 25.51 -8.11 3.30
C TRP A 421 25.92 -9.40 2.57
N MET A 422 26.46 -9.29 1.35
CA MET A 422 26.91 -10.47 0.60
C MET A 422 28.14 -11.13 1.23
N LYS A 423 29.10 -10.35 1.73
CA LYS A 423 30.29 -10.87 2.43
C LYS A 423 29.93 -11.57 3.74
N ASP A 424 29.04 -10.98 4.53
CA ASP A 424 28.58 -11.56 5.80
C ASP A 424 27.80 -12.87 5.57
N THR A 425 26.97 -12.90 4.53
CA THR A 425 26.25 -14.12 4.12
C THR A 425 27.21 -15.19 3.62
N ALA A 426 28.14 -14.83 2.72
CA ALA A 426 29.11 -15.75 2.15
C ALA A 426 30.06 -16.32 3.19
N SER A 427 30.52 -15.51 4.15
CA SER A 427 31.40 -15.97 5.23
C SER A 427 30.67 -16.95 6.16
N SER A 428 29.44 -16.61 6.58
CA SER A 428 28.61 -17.48 7.43
C SER A 428 28.34 -18.84 6.77
N CYS A 429 27.96 -18.85 5.49
CA CYS A 429 27.71 -20.09 4.75
C CYS A 429 28.99 -20.87 4.44
N SER A 430 30.13 -20.19 4.22
CA SER A 430 31.42 -20.86 4.00
C SER A 430 31.86 -21.64 5.22
N VAL A 431 31.66 -21.11 6.43
CA VAL A 431 31.98 -21.83 7.68
C VAL A 431 31.18 -23.12 7.79
N VAL A 432 29.87 -23.05 7.56
CA VAL A 432 29.00 -24.25 7.57
C VAL A 432 29.45 -25.25 6.50
N GLY A 433 29.73 -24.78 5.27
CA GLY A 433 30.21 -25.65 4.21
C GLY A 433 31.54 -26.34 4.55
N ALA A 434 32.50 -25.60 5.11
CA ALA A 434 33.79 -26.15 5.52
C ALA A 434 33.66 -27.20 6.64
N LEU A 435 32.77 -26.98 7.60
CA LEU A 435 32.46 -27.97 8.64
C LEU A 435 31.90 -29.26 8.05
N ILE A 436 30.98 -29.16 7.09
CA ILE A 436 30.42 -30.34 6.40
C ILE A 436 31.50 -31.05 5.59
N VAL A 437 32.36 -30.33 4.85
CA VAL A 437 33.49 -30.93 4.13
C VAL A 437 34.37 -31.74 5.08
N THR A 438 34.72 -31.16 6.23
CA THR A 438 35.59 -31.81 7.21
C THR A 438 34.94 -33.06 7.81
N MET A 439 33.65 -32.98 8.14
CA MET A 439 32.89 -34.09 8.73
C MET A 439 32.70 -35.25 7.74
N MET A 440 32.24 -34.97 6.52
CA MET A 440 32.00 -36.00 5.50
C MET A 440 33.30 -36.63 5.01
N PHE A 441 34.37 -35.82 4.86
CA PHE A 441 35.68 -36.36 4.50
C PHE A 441 36.19 -37.40 5.52
N ALA A 442 35.98 -37.16 6.82
CA ALA A 442 36.35 -38.13 7.86
C ALA A 442 35.49 -39.41 7.82
N VAL A 443 34.20 -39.27 7.50
CA VAL A 443 33.24 -40.37 7.38
C VAL A 443 33.61 -41.32 6.23
N ALA A 444 34.14 -40.79 5.12
CA ALA A 444 34.61 -41.60 3.99
C ALA A 444 35.72 -42.61 4.36
N PHE A 445 36.52 -42.33 5.40
CA PHE A 445 37.57 -43.24 5.88
C PHE A 445 37.17 -44.04 7.13
N THR A 446 36.18 -43.56 7.88
CA THR A 446 35.67 -44.20 9.09
C THR A 446 34.30 -44.85 8.83
N VAL A 447 34.24 -45.65 7.76
CA VAL A 447 33.00 -46.29 7.30
C VAL A 447 32.36 -47.17 8.39
N PRO A 448 31.02 -47.17 8.50
CA PRO A 448 30.31 -47.98 9.49
C PRO A 448 30.62 -49.46 9.28
N GLY A 449 30.86 -50.19 10.38
CA GLY A 449 31.23 -51.61 10.35
C GLY A 449 32.72 -51.88 10.02
N GLY A 450 33.47 -50.87 9.59
CA GLY A 450 34.89 -51.00 9.24
C GLY A 450 35.15 -51.84 7.99
N ASN A 451 36.43 -52.12 7.74
CA ASN A 451 36.89 -52.95 6.64
C ASN A 451 37.28 -54.34 7.14
N ASP A 452 37.03 -55.35 6.31
CA ASP A 452 37.50 -56.71 6.56
C ASP A 452 39.03 -56.76 6.52
N GLN A 453 39.64 -57.41 7.51
CA GLN A 453 41.09 -57.51 7.66
C GLN A 453 41.75 -58.37 6.57
N ASN A 454 40.98 -59.23 5.89
CA ASN A 454 41.52 -60.18 4.93
C ASN A 454 41.69 -59.60 3.52
N ASP A 455 40.77 -58.75 3.06
CA ASP A 455 40.77 -58.18 1.70
C ASP A 455 40.63 -56.65 1.66
N GLY A 456 40.43 -56.00 2.81
CA GLY A 456 40.35 -54.55 2.93
C GLY A 456 39.03 -53.93 2.47
N TYR A 457 38.05 -54.74 2.04
CA TYR A 457 36.74 -54.24 1.61
C TYR A 457 35.81 -53.98 2.80
N PRO A 458 34.94 -52.96 2.74
CA PRO A 458 33.93 -52.70 3.77
C PRO A 458 33.04 -53.91 4.06
N VAL A 459 32.84 -54.23 5.34
CA VAL A 459 32.13 -55.45 5.78
C VAL A 459 30.70 -55.51 5.24
N PHE A 460 29.97 -54.38 5.26
CA PHE A 460 28.59 -54.31 4.79
C PHE A 460 28.40 -54.46 3.28
N LEU A 461 29.47 -54.53 2.47
CA LEU A 461 29.38 -54.87 1.05
C LEU A 461 29.24 -56.37 0.79
N LYS A 462 29.59 -57.21 1.77
CA LYS A 462 29.58 -58.68 1.66
C LYS A 462 28.33 -59.34 2.22
N ASP A 463 27.56 -58.61 3.03
CA ASP A 463 26.31 -59.06 3.65
C ASP A 463 25.10 -59.04 2.67
N ASP A 464 23.96 -59.56 3.15
CA ASP A 464 22.63 -59.58 2.51
C ASP A 464 22.35 -58.39 1.56
N ASP A 465 21.67 -58.64 0.43
CA ASP A 465 21.50 -57.69 -0.68
C ASP A 465 20.96 -56.31 -0.23
N ASN A 466 20.13 -56.30 0.82
CA ASN A 466 19.58 -55.08 1.40
C ASN A 466 20.62 -54.20 2.14
N ASN A 467 21.61 -54.80 2.81
CA ASN A 467 22.65 -54.03 3.54
C ASN A 467 23.66 -53.45 2.57
N LYS A 468 23.98 -54.20 1.50
CA LYS A 468 24.79 -53.71 0.39
C LYS A 468 24.19 -52.47 -0.26
N LEU A 469 22.87 -52.47 -0.52
CA LEU A 469 22.18 -51.31 -1.09
C LEU A 469 22.24 -50.10 -0.15
N LEU A 470 21.96 -50.28 1.13
CA LEU A 470 22.01 -49.20 2.14
C LEU A 470 23.42 -48.62 2.28
N PHE A 471 24.45 -49.47 2.23
CA PHE A 471 25.85 -49.05 2.29
C PHE A 471 26.27 -48.25 1.06
N ILE A 472 25.87 -48.68 -0.14
CA ILE A 472 26.13 -47.93 -1.37
C ILE A 472 25.42 -46.57 -1.33
N LEU A 473 24.15 -46.52 -0.91
CA LEU A 473 23.41 -45.27 -0.75
C LEU A 473 24.08 -44.32 0.26
N PHE A 474 24.64 -44.87 1.34
CA PHE A 474 25.40 -44.12 2.33
C PHE A 474 26.65 -43.48 1.69
N MET A 475 27.48 -44.27 1.00
CA MET A 475 28.70 -43.77 0.34
C MET A 475 28.41 -42.73 -0.75
N VAL A 476 27.33 -42.93 -1.53
CA VAL A 476 26.90 -41.95 -2.55
C VAL A 476 26.41 -40.66 -1.88
N SER A 477 25.66 -40.76 -0.78
CA SER A 477 25.16 -39.58 -0.05
C SER A 477 26.31 -38.79 0.57
N ASP A 478 27.29 -39.47 1.16
CA ASP A 478 28.51 -38.86 1.72
C ASP A 478 29.31 -38.12 0.63
N ALA A 479 29.59 -38.79 -0.49
CA ALA A 479 30.30 -38.19 -1.61
C ALA A 479 29.54 -36.97 -2.20
N LEU A 480 28.23 -37.07 -2.36
CA LEU A 480 27.40 -35.97 -2.86
C LEU A 480 27.41 -34.78 -1.88
N SER A 481 27.40 -35.05 -0.57
CA SER A 481 27.52 -34.02 0.46
C SER A 481 28.88 -33.32 0.39
N LEU A 482 29.97 -34.09 0.31
CA LEU A 482 31.34 -33.58 0.23
C LEU A 482 31.55 -32.68 -1.00
N PHE A 483 31.17 -33.16 -2.19
CA PHE A 483 31.39 -32.41 -3.45
C PHE A 483 30.49 -31.17 -3.54
N SER A 484 29.23 -31.26 -3.11
CA SER A 484 28.35 -30.10 -3.09
C SER A 484 28.80 -29.07 -2.04
N SER A 485 29.27 -29.51 -0.87
CA SER A 485 29.82 -28.60 0.14
C SER A 485 31.10 -27.91 -0.30
N THR A 486 31.99 -28.63 -0.98
CA THR A 486 33.22 -28.07 -1.57
C THR A 486 32.86 -27.02 -2.63
N THR A 487 31.88 -27.31 -3.48
CA THR A 487 31.35 -26.36 -4.48
C THR A 487 30.79 -25.10 -3.81
N CYS A 488 30.04 -25.26 -2.73
CA CYS A 488 29.54 -24.16 -1.89
C CYS A 488 30.68 -23.28 -1.35
N VAL A 489 31.71 -23.87 -0.75
CA VAL A 489 32.85 -23.12 -0.20
C VAL A 489 33.61 -22.35 -1.29
N LEU A 490 33.91 -23.00 -2.43
CA LEU A 490 34.63 -22.36 -3.54
C LEU A 490 33.83 -21.20 -4.16
N THR A 491 32.50 -21.36 -4.30
CA THR A 491 31.65 -20.30 -4.84
C THR A 491 31.52 -19.12 -3.88
N PHE A 492 31.40 -19.36 -2.57
CA PHE A 492 31.40 -18.28 -1.57
C PHE A 492 32.75 -17.58 -1.43
N LEU A 493 33.87 -18.30 -1.55
CA LEU A 493 35.19 -17.68 -1.69
C LEU A 493 35.25 -16.78 -2.94
N GLY A 494 34.62 -17.22 -4.04
CA GLY A 494 34.44 -16.42 -5.24
C GLY A 494 33.56 -15.16 -5.05
N ILE A 495 32.69 -15.12 -4.04
CA ILE A 495 31.94 -13.91 -3.63
C ILE A 495 32.83 -12.99 -2.79
N LEU A 496 33.58 -13.53 -1.82
CA LEU A 496 34.47 -12.74 -0.96
C LEU A 496 35.59 -12.02 -1.74
N THR A 497 36.02 -12.60 -2.87
CA THR A 497 37.10 -12.08 -3.73
C THR A 497 36.60 -11.26 -4.93
N SER A 498 35.29 -11.04 -5.06
CA SER A 498 34.73 -10.26 -6.17
C SER A 498 35.03 -8.76 -6.06
N ARG A 499 34.96 -8.03 -7.18
CA ARG A 499 35.26 -6.59 -7.26
C ARG A 499 34.14 -5.69 -6.71
N TYR A 500 32.91 -6.19 -6.65
CA TYR A 500 31.71 -5.44 -6.21
C TYR A 500 31.48 -4.14 -7.00
N ALA A 501 31.77 -4.15 -8.31
CA ALA A 501 31.30 -3.08 -9.18
C ALA A 501 29.77 -3.08 -9.24
N GLU A 502 29.14 -1.95 -9.51
CA GLU A 502 27.68 -1.83 -9.50
C GLU A 502 27.02 -2.81 -10.49
N GLU A 503 27.66 -3.07 -11.62
CA GLU A 503 27.19 -4.04 -12.63
C GLU A 503 27.32 -5.50 -12.18
N ASP A 504 28.26 -5.81 -11.27
CA ASP A 504 28.45 -7.16 -10.74
C ASP A 504 27.20 -7.62 -9.95
N PHE A 505 26.45 -6.68 -9.36
CA PHE A 505 25.18 -6.93 -8.66
C PHE A 505 24.05 -7.38 -9.59
N LEU A 506 24.15 -7.15 -10.90
CA LEU A 506 23.07 -7.49 -11.83
C LEU A 506 23.00 -8.99 -12.13
N THR A 507 24.16 -9.62 -12.39
CA THR A 507 24.21 -11.06 -12.76
C THR A 507 25.30 -11.85 -12.04
N SER A 508 26.53 -11.35 -11.99
CA SER A 508 27.68 -12.12 -11.50
C SER A 508 27.53 -12.55 -10.04
N LEU A 509 27.27 -11.60 -9.15
CA LEU A 509 27.15 -11.83 -7.72
C LEU A 509 25.90 -12.66 -7.35
N PRO A 510 24.68 -12.34 -7.84
CA PRO A 510 23.49 -13.16 -7.57
C PRO A 510 23.63 -14.60 -8.08
N LYS A 511 24.23 -14.82 -9.26
CA LYS A 511 24.46 -16.18 -9.77
C LYS A 511 25.37 -16.99 -8.85
N LYS A 512 26.48 -16.41 -8.40
CA LYS A 512 27.37 -17.07 -7.43
C LYS A 512 26.64 -17.39 -6.13
N LEU A 513 25.81 -16.48 -5.63
CA LEU A 513 25.01 -16.69 -4.41
C LEU A 513 24.00 -17.84 -4.58
N ILE A 514 23.31 -17.91 -5.71
CA ILE A 514 22.35 -18.99 -6.02
C ILE A 514 23.07 -20.34 -6.09
N ILE A 515 24.21 -20.41 -6.78
CA ILE A 515 25.00 -21.65 -6.89
C ILE A 515 25.51 -22.07 -5.50
N GLY A 516 26.06 -21.14 -4.70
CA GLY A 516 26.56 -21.44 -3.36
C GLY A 516 25.47 -21.92 -2.40
N LEU A 517 24.34 -21.22 -2.34
CA LEU A 517 23.21 -21.61 -1.48
C LEU A 517 22.59 -22.94 -1.93
N SER A 518 22.36 -23.16 -3.23
CA SER A 518 21.81 -24.43 -3.74
C SER A 518 22.74 -25.62 -3.45
N ALA A 519 24.04 -25.45 -3.63
CA ALA A 519 25.02 -26.46 -3.27
C ALA A 519 25.03 -26.75 -1.76
N LEU A 520 24.87 -25.72 -0.92
CA LEU A 520 24.73 -25.89 0.54
C LEU A 520 23.45 -26.66 0.92
N PHE A 521 22.32 -26.39 0.25
CA PHE A 521 21.08 -27.15 0.46
C PHE A 521 21.25 -28.63 0.14
N VAL A 522 21.83 -28.95 -1.02
CA VAL A 522 22.12 -30.33 -1.42
C VAL A 522 23.06 -30.99 -0.40
N SER A 523 24.09 -30.27 0.04
CA SER A 523 25.07 -30.75 1.01
C SER A 523 24.43 -31.15 2.35
N ILE A 524 23.58 -30.30 2.92
CA ILE A 524 22.92 -30.57 4.21
C ILE A 524 21.92 -31.72 4.11
N LEU A 525 21.13 -31.78 3.03
CA LEU A 525 20.15 -32.85 2.80
C LEU A 525 20.85 -34.21 2.69
N THR A 526 21.93 -34.27 1.93
CA THR A 526 22.68 -35.50 1.69
C THR A 526 23.53 -35.90 2.89
N MET A 527 24.08 -34.95 3.64
CA MET A 527 24.73 -35.19 4.95
C MET A 527 23.75 -35.85 5.93
N MET A 528 22.52 -35.32 6.04
CA MET A 528 21.51 -35.87 6.94
C MET A 528 21.06 -37.26 6.49
N ALA A 529 20.95 -37.50 5.18
CA ALA A 529 20.67 -38.82 4.63
C ALA A 529 21.79 -39.81 4.96
N ALA A 530 23.06 -39.43 4.76
CA ALA A 530 24.21 -40.24 5.12
C ALA A 530 24.23 -40.58 6.62
N PHE A 531 23.92 -39.60 7.48
CA PHE A 531 23.81 -39.81 8.92
C PHE A 531 22.70 -40.81 9.29
N CYS A 532 21.50 -40.67 8.70
CA CYS A 532 20.41 -41.61 8.92
C CYS A 532 20.76 -43.03 8.46
N LEU A 533 21.36 -43.16 7.27
CA LEU A 533 21.78 -44.44 6.71
C LEU A 533 22.86 -45.10 7.57
N CYS A 534 23.81 -44.32 8.11
CA CYS A 534 24.83 -44.80 9.03
C CYS A 534 24.20 -45.40 10.30
N ILE A 535 23.26 -44.70 10.95
CA ILE A 535 22.59 -45.23 12.15
C ILE A 535 21.78 -46.49 11.84
N VAL A 536 21.06 -46.49 10.71
CA VAL A 536 20.28 -47.67 10.29
C VAL A 536 21.20 -48.86 10.04
N LEU A 537 22.32 -48.68 9.34
CA LEU A 537 23.31 -49.74 9.11
C LEU A 537 23.86 -50.31 10.44
N MET A 538 24.14 -49.45 11.42
CA MET A 538 24.69 -49.85 12.71
C MET A 538 23.68 -50.54 13.64
N LEU A 539 22.40 -50.14 13.61
CA LEU A 539 21.40 -50.60 14.58
C LEU A 539 20.41 -51.64 14.04
N ARG A 540 20.28 -51.80 12.72
CA ARG A 540 19.21 -52.62 12.12
C ARG A 540 19.27 -54.09 12.54
N GLN A 541 20.46 -54.66 12.70
CA GLN A 541 20.60 -56.06 13.13
C GLN A 541 20.11 -56.26 14.58
N THR A 542 20.31 -55.27 15.45
CA THR A 542 19.94 -55.35 16.87
C THR A 542 18.50 -54.88 17.12
N TYR A 543 18.07 -53.84 16.42
CA TYR A 543 16.76 -53.21 16.58
C TYR A 543 16.17 -52.87 15.21
N PRO A 544 15.35 -53.77 14.62
CA PRO A 544 14.80 -53.58 13.29
C PRO A 544 13.91 -52.33 13.19
N TRP A 545 13.36 -51.84 14.30
CA TRP A 545 12.40 -50.73 14.36
C TRP A 545 13.08 -49.36 14.54
N SER A 546 14.42 -49.35 14.63
CA SER A 546 15.22 -48.16 14.93
C SER A 546 15.15 -47.07 13.86
N TYR A 547 14.79 -47.41 12.61
CA TYR A 547 14.70 -46.44 11.52
C TYR A 547 13.63 -45.35 11.75
N LEU A 548 12.48 -45.71 12.34
CA LEU A 548 11.34 -44.81 12.49
C LEU A 548 11.65 -43.57 13.36
N PRO A 549 12.16 -43.71 14.60
CA PRO A 549 12.52 -42.55 15.43
C PRO A 549 13.68 -41.74 14.84
N VAL A 550 14.65 -42.40 14.19
CA VAL A 550 15.82 -41.73 13.59
C VAL A 550 15.37 -40.78 12.47
N PHE A 551 14.49 -41.22 11.57
CA PHE A 551 13.96 -40.37 10.51
C PHE A 551 13.14 -39.19 11.05
N ILE A 552 12.34 -39.41 12.10
CA ILE A 552 11.54 -38.34 12.72
C ILE A 552 12.44 -37.24 13.29
N VAL A 553 13.47 -37.63 14.07
CA VAL A 553 14.38 -36.65 14.69
C VAL A 553 15.25 -35.95 13.63
N ALA A 554 15.77 -36.69 12.65
CA ALA A 554 16.56 -36.12 11.56
C ALA A 554 15.76 -35.17 10.64
N GLY A 555 14.45 -35.41 10.51
CA GLY A 555 13.55 -34.54 9.74
C GLY A 555 13.38 -33.14 10.33
N VAL A 556 13.49 -32.98 11.66
CA VAL A 556 13.27 -31.69 12.33
C VAL A 556 14.31 -30.62 11.91
N PRO A 557 15.64 -30.87 11.98
CA PRO A 557 16.63 -29.90 11.51
C PRO A 557 16.50 -29.59 10.01
N VAL A 558 16.18 -30.59 9.18
CA VAL A 558 16.00 -30.39 7.73
C VAL A 558 14.81 -29.48 7.46
N ALA A 559 13.66 -29.76 8.10
CA ALA A 559 12.46 -28.94 7.96
C ALA A 559 12.70 -27.50 8.44
N LEU A 560 13.40 -27.32 9.56
CA LEU A 560 13.78 -26.00 10.08
C LEU A 560 14.71 -25.25 9.11
N PHE A 561 15.70 -25.93 8.53
CA PHE A 561 16.63 -25.33 7.58
C PHE A 561 15.91 -24.89 6.30
N VAL A 562 15.07 -25.76 5.73
CA VAL A 562 14.23 -25.43 4.58
C VAL A 562 13.33 -24.25 4.90
N TRP A 563 12.66 -24.23 6.05
CA TRP A 563 11.78 -23.14 6.42
C TRP A 563 12.49 -21.77 6.53
N LEU A 564 13.70 -21.76 7.10
CA LEU A 564 14.43 -20.51 7.35
C LEU A 564 15.20 -19.98 6.13
N GLN A 565 15.83 -20.87 5.35
CA GLN A 565 16.76 -20.46 4.29
C GLN A 565 16.16 -20.51 2.89
N PHE A 566 15.12 -21.31 2.67
CA PHE A 566 14.49 -21.43 1.35
C PHE A 566 13.85 -20.13 0.86
N PRO A 567 13.22 -19.29 1.72
CA PRO A 567 12.72 -17.99 1.29
C PRO A 567 13.81 -17.09 0.69
N LEU A 568 15.01 -17.08 1.28
CA LEU A 568 16.14 -16.31 0.76
C LEU A 568 16.57 -16.80 -0.63
N LEU A 569 16.71 -18.12 -0.80
CA LEU A 569 17.06 -18.71 -2.10
C LEU A 569 16.02 -18.38 -3.18
N LEU A 570 14.73 -18.50 -2.84
CA LEU A 570 13.64 -18.15 -3.74
C LEU A 570 13.63 -16.66 -4.09
N ASP A 571 13.86 -15.77 -3.12
CA ASP A 571 13.92 -14.32 -3.35
C ASP A 571 15.06 -13.96 -4.32
N VAL A 572 16.25 -14.55 -4.16
CA VAL A 572 17.40 -14.30 -5.05
C VAL A 572 17.16 -14.89 -6.45
N ILE A 573 16.60 -16.10 -6.54
CA ILE A 573 16.25 -16.74 -7.83
C ILE A 573 15.17 -15.91 -8.55
N SER A 574 14.10 -15.53 -7.86
CA SER A 574 13.01 -14.76 -8.46
C SER A 574 13.45 -13.35 -8.87
N SER A 575 14.33 -12.70 -8.11
CA SER A 575 14.92 -11.40 -8.47
C SER A 575 15.84 -11.49 -9.70
N THR A 576 16.51 -12.64 -9.90
CA THR A 576 17.52 -12.81 -10.97
C THR A 576 16.94 -13.42 -12.25
N TYR A 577 16.02 -14.38 -12.13
CA TYR A 577 15.47 -15.18 -13.24
C TYR A 577 13.95 -15.10 -13.35
N GLY A 578 13.26 -14.49 -12.38
CA GLY A 578 11.82 -14.31 -12.44
C GLY A 578 11.39 -13.31 -13.52
N PRO A 579 10.07 -13.08 -13.66
CA PRO A 579 9.57 -12.05 -14.57
C PRO A 579 10.21 -10.70 -14.20
N GLY A 580 10.85 -10.08 -15.20
CA GLY A 580 11.54 -8.80 -15.00
C GLY A 580 10.62 -7.72 -14.45
N ILE A 581 11.21 -6.66 -13.89
CA ILE A 581 10.50 -5.48 -13.36
C ILE A 581 9.49 -4.95 -14.39
N PHE A 582 9.81 -5.08 -15.68
CA PHE A 582 8.97 -4.69 -16.80
C PHE A 582 8.26 -5.92 -17.37
N LYS A 583 6.92 -5.90 -17.34
CA LYS A 583 6.11 -6.91 -18.05
C LYS A 583 6.40 -6.82 -19.55
N THR A 584 6.55 -7.99 -20.16
CA THR A 584 7.12 -8.23 -21.50
C THR A 584 6.65 -7.28 -22.59
N LYS A 585 7.59 -6.88 -23.45
CA LYS A 585 7.40 -6.22 -24.75
C LYS A 585 6.39 -7.03 -25.59
N ARG A 586 5.11 -6.68 -25.53
CA ARG A 586 4.09 -7.12 -26.49
C ARG A 586 3.72 -5.95 -27.37
#